data_AF-A0A2E4DCU9-F1
#
_entry.id   AF-A0A2E4DCU9-F1
#
_cell.length_a   1.000
_cell.length_b   1.000
_cell.length_c   1.000
_cell.angle_alpha   90.00
_cell.angle_beta   90.00
_cell.angle_gamma   90.00
#
_symmetry.space_group_name_H-M   'P 1'
#
loop_
_entity.id
_entity.type
_entity.pdbx_description
1 polymer ?
#
loop_
_entity_poly.entity_id
_entity_poly.type
_entity_poly.pdbx_seq_one_letter_code
_entity_poly.pdbx_strand_id
1 'polypeptide(L)'
;MNSEGNGRLVVNGRKYVFGYDSLMDREQHKWSLELDFPLHPTEIFEIDWSENKEFKFNSSIDQKILRENKNIDPMELDKFTEVIVHYLQDLVQLQNQNENKLNFNWTIKKNTLYATNKNQSAQLSFNALDAEGYFKKMVIGYQSKKNQSYKMEFVVRKCFNK
;
A
#
# COMPACT_ATOMS: atom_id res chain seq x y z
N MET A 1 -4.15 16.22 1.03
CA MET A 1 -4.11 15.59 2.37
C MET A 1 -2.80 14.84 2.43
N ASN A 2 -1.93 15.20 3.35
CA ASN A 2 -0.56 14.70 3.33
C ASN A 2 -0.26 14.00 4.65
N SER A 3 0.52 12.93 4.59
CA SER A 3 0.92 12.21 5.79
C SER A 3 2.35 11.74 5.67
N GLU A 4 3.09 11.84 6.76
CA GLU A 4 4.44 11.31 6.87
C GLU A 4 4.51 10.29 7.99
N GLY A 5 5.43 9.33 7.85
CA GLY A 5 5.55 8.29 8.84
C GLY A 5 6.71 7.36 8.62
N ASN A 6 6.62 6.20 9.26
CA ASN A 6 7.58 5.13 9.10
C ASN A 6 6.84 3.90 8.63
N GLY A 7 7.46 3.16 7.73
CA GLY A 7 6.95 1.90 7.26
C GLY A 7 7.93 0.77 7.42
N ARG A 8 7.39 -0.42 7.26
CA ARG A 8 8.16 -1.66 7.30
C ARG A 8 7.63 -2.62 6.26
N LEU A 9 8.50 -3.06 5.38
CA LEU A 9 8.26 -4.16 4.45
C LEU A 9 8.90 -5.42 5.04
N VAL A 10 8.12 -6.49 5.14
CA VAL A 10 8.55 -7.80 5.56
C VAL A 10 8.42 -8.75 4.38
N VAL A 11 9.53 -9.34 3.96
CA VAL A 11 9.57 -10.34 2.88
C VAL A 11 10.16 -11.62 3.44
N ASN A 12 9.33 -12.66 3.56
CA ASN A 12 9.70 -13.97 4.10
C ASN A 12 10.52 -13.89 5.40
N GLY A 13 10.09 -13.03 6.33
CA GLY A 13 10.73 -12.80 7.63
C GLY A 13 11.83 -11.74 7.66
N ARG A 14 12.41 -11.36 6.51
CA ARG A 14 13.36 -10.23 6.43
C ARG A 14 12.64 -8.90 6.48
N LYS A 15 13.22 -7.92 7.16
CA LYS A 15 12.61 -6.61 7.42
C LYS A 15 13.39 -5.50 6.73
N TYR A 16 12.67 -4.65 6.01
CA TYR A 16 13.15 -3.42 5.41
C TYR A 16 12.36 -2.29 6.05
N VAL A 17 13.06 -1.33 6.65
CA VAL A 17 12.44 -0.16 7.30
C VAL A 17 12.66 1.03 6.39
N PHE A 18 11.64 1.87 6.27
CA PHE A 18 11.66 3.05 5.43
C PHE A 18 10.93 4.21 6.09
N GLY A 19 11.35 5.44 5.77
CA GLY A 19 10.51 6.62 5.91
C GLY A 19 9.48 6.65 4.78
N TYR A 20 8.34 7.29 4.98
CA TYR A 20 7.45 7.57 3.87
C TYR A 20 6.79 8.92 3.98
N ASP A 21 6.52 9.51 2.81
CA ASP A 21 5.72 10.70 2.62
C ASP A 21 4.63 10.40 1.61
N SER A 22 3.39 10.76 1.93
CA SER A 22 2.25 10.58 1.05
C SER A 22 1.55 11.91 0.81
N LEU A 23 1.29 12.19 -0.46
CA LEU A 23 0.64 13.41 -0.94
C LEU A 23 -0.58 13.03 -1.77
N MET A 24 -1.74 13.54 -1.36
CA MET A 24 -2.98 13.47 -2.13
C MET A 24 -3.28 14.86 -2.71
N ASP A 25 -3.05 15.03 -4.01
CA ASP A 25 -3.43 16.18 -4.81
C ASP A 25 -4.79 15.93 -5.47
N ARG A 26 -5.82 16.57 -4.91
CA ARG A 26 -7.20 16.40 -5.37
C ARG A 26 -7.51 17.20 -6.64
N GLU A 27 -6.81 18.31 -6.88
CA GLU A 27 -7.05 19.13 -8.06
C GLU A 27 -6.51 18.42 -9.30
N GLN A 28 -5.30 17.86 -9.18
CA GLN A 28 -4.66 17.12 -10.26
C GLN A 28 -5.10 15.67 -10.37
N HIS A 29 -5.96 15.20 -9.46
CA HIS A 29 -6.39 13.79 -9.40
C HIS A 29 -5.18 12.84 -9.29
N LYS A 30 -4.23 13.20 -8.42
CA LYS A 30 -2.97 12.48 -8.22
C LYS A 30 -2.73 12.13 -6.76
N TRP A 31 -2.18 10.95 -6.57
CA TRP A 31 -1.70 10.50 -5.27
C TRP A 31 -0.28 10.00 -5.46
N SER A 32 0.62 10.47 -4.62
CA SER A 32 1.98 9.96 -4.54
C SER A 32 2.28 9.41 -3.15
N LEU A 33 3.12 8.38 -3.14
CA LEU A 33 3.74 7.83 -1.95
C LEU A 33 5.21 7.64 -2.24
N GLU A 34 6.03 8.39 -1.52
CA GLU A 34 7.47 8.32 -1.55
C GLU A 34 7.93 7.41 -0.40
N LEU A 35 8.76 6.42 -0.70
CA LEU A 35 9.41 5.55 0.28
C LEU A 35 10.90 5.83 0.29
N ASP A 36 11.42 6.21 1.45
CA ASP A 36 12.83 6.46 1.70
C ASP A 36 13.45 5.25 2.41
N PHE A 37 14.13 4.40 1.64
CA PHE A 37 14.93 3.30 2.18
C PHE A 37 16.37 3.76 2.39
N PRO A 38 16.98 3.52 3.57
CA PRO A 38 18.35 3.93 3.83
C PRO A 38 19.33 3.40 2.77
N LEU A 39 20.12 4.30 2.17
CA LEU A 39 21.14 4.02 1.13
C LEU A 39 20.55 3.59 -0.23
N HIS A 40 19.30 3.92 -0.52
CA HIS A 40 18.66 3.69 -1.82
C HIS A 40 18.06 4.99 -2.37
N PRO A 41 17.86 5.09 -3.70
CA PRO A 41 17.01 6.12 -4.26
C PRO A 41 15.60 6.04 -3.65
N THR A 42 14.97 7.20 -3.48
CA THR A 42 13.56 7.27 -3.08
C THR A 42 12.70 6.53 -4.09
N GLU A 43 11.86 5.62 -3.60
CA GLU A 43 10.88 4.92 -4.41
C GLU A 43 9.62 5.77 -4.47
N ILE A 44 9.04 5.95 -5.66
CA ILE A 44 7.84 6.78 -5.82
C ILE A 44 6.73 5.94 -6.44
N PHE A 45 5.61 5.86 -5.72
CA PHE A 45 4.37 5.23 -6.13
C PHE A 45 3.43 6.34 -6.54
N GLU A 46 3.04 6.41 -7.82
CA GLU A 46 2.14 7.45 -8.30
C GLU A 46 0.88 6.85 -8.90
N ILE A 47 -0.24 7.46 -8.55
CA ILE A 47 -1.54 7.14 -9.12
C ILE A 47 -2.10 8.40 -9.70
N ASP A 48 -2.37 8.34 -10.99
CA ASP A 48 -3.07 9.39 -11.72
C ASP A 48 -4.45 8.85 -12.11
N TRP A 49 -5.50 9.47 -11.56
CA TRP A 49 -6.89 9.17 -11.93
C TRP A 49 -7.54 10.28 -12.76
N SER A 50 -6.75 11.20 -13.34
CA SER A 50 -7.22 12.17 -14.33
C SER A 50 -7.50 11.46 -15.66
N GLU A 51 -8.77 11.12 -15.88
CA GLU A 51 -9.41 10.63 -17.13
C GLU A 51 -8.86 9.33 -17.79
N ASN A 52 -7.59 8.97 -17.63
CA ASN A 52 -6.92 7.85 -18.31
C ASN A 52 -6.41 6.72 -17.39
N LYS A 53 -6.64 6.80 -16.07
CA LYS A 53 -6.37 5.72 -15.09
C LYS A 53 -5.01 5.02 -15.26
N GLU A 54 -3.95 5.76 -15.57
CA GLU A 54 -2.61 5.18 -15.69
C GLU A 54 -2.00 5.04 -14.29
N PHE A 55 -1.86 3.80 -13.83
CA PHE A 55 -1.10 3.47 -12.63
C PHE A 55 0.38 3.40 -13.00
N LYS A 56 1.20 4.31 -12.47
CA LYS A 56 2.64 4.32 -12.71
C LYS A 56 3.37 3.83 -11.47
N PHE A 57 3.88 2.62 -11.58
CA PHE A 57 4.67 1.99 -10.53
C PHE A 57 6.13 1.92 -10.96
N ASN A 58 6.98 2.73 -10.31
CA ASN A 58 8.43 2.66 -10.46
C ASN A 58 9.03 2.20 -9.12
N SER A 59 9.54 0.97 -9.10
CA SER A 59 10.13 0.35 -7.91
C SER A 59 11.49 -0.25 -8.22
N SER A 60 12.54 0.33 -7.64
CA SER A 60 13.89 -0.26 -7.61
C SER A 60 14.07 -1.23 -6.43
N ILE A 61 13.15 -1.19 -5.44
CA ILE A 61 13.18 -2.06 -4.26
C ILE A 61 12.96 -3.53 -4.61
N ASP A 62 12.19 -3.84 -5.66
CA ASP A 62 11.95 -5.23 -6.08
C ASP A 62 13.26 -5.92 -6.49
N GLN A 63 14.14 -5.21 -7.21
CA GLN A 63 15.45 -5.74 -7.59
C GLN A 63 16.32 -6.04 -6.36
N LYS A 64 16.29 -5.16 -5.34
CA LYS A 64 17.00 -5.39 -4.07
C LYS A 64 16.45 -6.64 -3.37
N ILE A 65 15.13 -6.76 -3.27
CA ILE A 65 14.47 -7.91 -2.63
C ILE A 65 14.89 -9.19 -3.34
N LEU A 66 14.85 -9.24 -4.67
CA LEU A 66 15.24 -10.42 -5.43
C LEU A 66 16.72 -10.75 -5.27
N ARG A 67 17.61 -9.75 -5.25
CA ARG A 67 19.06 -9.94 -5.03
C ARG A 67 19.36 -10.50 -3.64
N GLU A 68 18.71 -9.97 -2.61
CA GLU A 68 18.99 -10.34 -1.22
C GLU A 68 18.28 -11.65 -0.82
N ASN A 69 17.18 -12.00 -1.47
CA ASN A 69 16.35 -13.17 -1.13
C ASN A 69 16.27 -14.15 -2.30
N LYS A 70 17.32 -14.97 -2.47
CA LYS A 70 17.44 -15.96 -3.57
C LYS A 70 16.28 -16.96 -3.69
N ASN A 71 15.48 -17.11 -2.63
CA ASN A 71 14.36 -18.06 -2.58
C ASN A 71 13.00 -17.38 -2.83
N ILE A 72 12.99 -16.07 -3.11
CA ILE A 72 11.78 -15.33 -3.48
C ILE A 72 11.50 -15.57 -4.96
N ASP A 73 10.22 -15.82 -5.25
CA ASP A 73 9.75 -15.98 -6.61
C ASP A 73 9.38 -14.58 -7.13
N PRO A 74 10.04 -14.08 -8.20
CA PRO A 74 9.71 -12.78 -8.79
C PRO A 74 8.22 -12.62 -9.09
N MET A 75 7.55 -13.68 -9.55
CA MET A 75 6.12 -13.62 -9.88
C MET A 75 5.24 -13.41 -8.64
N GLU A 76 5.68 -13.87 -7.46
CA GLU A 76 4.94 -13.69 -6.21
C GLU A 76 5.18 -12.30 -5.61
N LEU A 77 6.37 -11.72 -5.85
CA LEU A 77 6.65 -10.32 -5.52
C LEU A 77 5.85 -9.37 -6.42
N ASP A 78 5.77 -9.64 -7.72
CA ASP A 78 4.93 -8.85 -8.65
C ASP A 78 3.46 -8.86 -8.24
N LYS A 79 2.92 -10.02 -7.83
CA LYS A 79 1.54 -10.12 -7.31
C LYS A 79 1.35 -9.33 -6.02
N PHE A 80 2.35 -9.26 -5.15
CA PHE A 80 2.27 -8.45 -3.95
C PHE A 80 2.21 -6.96 -4.28
N THR A 81 3.05 -6.52 -5.22
CA THR A 81 3.01 -5.17 -5.77
C THR A 81 1.65 -4.85 -6.41
N GLU A 82 1.10 -5.77 -7.19
CA GLU A 82 -0.22 -5.65 -7.80
C GLU A 82 -1.33 -5.51 -6.75
N VAL A 83 -1.23 -6.21 -5.61
CA VAL A 83 -2.14 -6.06 -4.46
C VAL A 83 -2.12 -4.63 -3.91
N ILE A 84 -0.95 -3.97 -3.85
CA ILE A 84 -0.83 -2.57 -3.42
C ILE A 84 -1.52 -1.66 -4.43
N VAL A 85 -1.32 -1.88 -5.73
CA VAL A 85 -1.98 -1.11 -6.81
C VAL A 85 -3.50 -1.25 -6.74
N HIS A 86 -4.02 -2.48 -6.65
CA HIS A 86 -5.45 -2.75 -6.51
C HIS A 86 -6.04 -2.12 -5.26
N TYR A 87 -5.29 -2.09 -4.16
CA TYR A 87 -5.73 -1.43 -2.94
C TYR A 87 -5.96 0.06 -3.17
N LEU A 88 -4.97 0.72 -3.78
CA LEU A 88 -5.05 2.15 -4.02
C LEU A 88 -6.13 2.50 -5.05
N GLN A 89 -6.34 1.64 -6.04
CA GLN A 89 -7.49 1.71 -6.94
C GLN A 89 -8.82 1.72 -6.20
N ASP A 90 -9.00 0.80 -5.26
CA ASP A 90 -10.23 0.72 -4.46
C ASP A 90 -10.45 1.98 -3.63
N LEU A 91 -9.39 2.55 -3.05
CA LEU A 91 -9.51 3.81 -2.30
C LEU A 91 -10.02 4.95 -3.18
N VAL A 92 -9.47 5.10 -4.39
CA VAL A 92 -9.91 6.13 -5.33
C VAL A 92 -11.36 5.90 -5.75
N GLN A 93 -11.74 4.65 -6.02
CA GLN A 93 -13.12 4.29 -6.37
C GLN A 93 -14.12 4.59 -5.24
N LEU A 94 -13.77 4.23 -4.00
CA LEU A 94 -14.57 4.51 -2.81
C LEU A 94 -14.74 6.02 -2.58
N GLN A 95 -13.70 6.82 -2.80
CA GLN A 95 -13.79 8.29 -2.70
C GLN A 95 -14.71 8.88 -3.76
N ASN A 96 -14.69 8.34 -4.98
CA ASN A 96 -15.54 8.78 -6.09
C ASN A 96 -16.96 8.18 -6.05
N GLN A 97 -17.35 7.53 -4.95
CA GLN A 97 -18.66 6.86 -4.76
C GLN A 97 -19.00 5.85 -5.88
N ASN A 98 -17.99 5.26 -6.52
CA ASN A 98 -18.16 4.30 -7.60
C ASN A 98 -17.81 2.89 -7.11
N GLU A 99 -18.79 2.21 -6.51
CA GLU A 99 -18.57 0.92 -5.86
C GLU A 99 -18.59 -0.29 -6.82
N ASN A 100 -18.91 -0.08 -8.10
CA ASN A 100 -19.26 -1.17 -9.01
C ASN A 100 -18.08 -2.10 -9.39
N LYS A 101 -16.83 -1.78 -9.05
CA LYS A 101 -15.63 -2.54 -9.47
C LYS A 101 -14.50 -2.56 -8.44
N LEU A 102 -14.83 -2.72 -7.16
CA LEU A 102 -13.82 -2.91 -6.11
C LEU A 102 -13.13 -4.28 -6.24
N ASN A 103 -11.82 -4.28 -6.03
CA ASN A 103 -10.97 -5.47 -6.02
C ASN A 103 -11.04 -6.22 -4.68
N PHE A 104 -11.37 -5.51 -3.61
CA PHE A 104 -11.46 -6.02 -2.25
C PHE A 104 -12.88 -5.93 -1.69
N ASN A 105 -13.21 -6.88 -0.83
CA ASN A 105 -14.41 -6.84 0.00
C ASN A 105 -14.08 -6.11 1.30
N TRP A 106 -14.70 -4.95 1.51
CA TRP A 106 -14.44 -4.08 2.65
C TRP A 106 -15.43 -4.34 3.80
N THR A 107 -14.93 -4.42 5.02
CA THR A 107 -15.74 -4.65 6.23
C THR A 107 -15.19 -3.89 7.43
N ILE A 108 -16.06 -3.35 8.29
CA ILE A 108 -15.64 -2.67 9.53
C ILE A 108 -15.91 -3.58 10.72
N LYS A 109 -14.91 -3.75 11.59
CA LYS A 109 -15.04 -4.49 12.85
C LYS A 109 -14.22 -3.85 13.95
N LYS A 110 -14.85 -3.53 15.08
CA LYS A 110 -14.20 -2.98 16.29
C LYS A 110 -13.24 -1.80 16.01
N ASN A 111 -13.70 -0.83 15.22
CA ASN A 111 -12.91 0.36 14.83
C ASN A 111 -11.67 0.07 13.95
N THR A 112 -11.65 -1.09 13.30
CA THR A 112 -10.68 -1.44 12.27
C THR A 112 -11.43 -1.70 10.98
N LEU A 113 -10.98 -1.06 9.89
CA LEU A 113 -11.44 -1.37 8.53
C LEU A 113 -10.57 -2.52 8.00
N TYR A 114 -11.21 -3.56 7.51
CA TYR A 114 -10.58 -4.73 6.92
C TYR A 114 -10.98 -4.85 5.46
N ALA A 115 -10.06 -5.32 4.63
CA ALA A 115 -10.41 -5.71 3.27
C ALA A 115 -9.71 -7.01 2.88
N THR A 116 -10.40 -7.85 2.12
CA THR A 116 -9.85 -9.11 1.61
C THR A 116 -10.17 -9.26 0.14
N ASN A 117 -9.21 -9.79 -0.64
CA ASN A 117 -9.47 -10.10 -2.03
C ASN A 117 -10.29 -11.40 -2.15
N LYS A 118 -10.88 -11.63 -3.33
CA LYS A 118 -11.74 -12.81 -3.58
C LYS A 118 -11.09 -14.15 -3.21
N ASN A 119 -9.77 -14.27 -3.40
CA ASN A 119 -9.03 -15.50 -3.13
C ASN A 119 -8.43 -15.56 -1.71
N GLN A 120 -8.70 -14.56 -0.86
CA GLN A 120 -8.20 -14.41 0.51
C GLN A 120 -6.67 -14.46 0.66
N SER A 121 -5.92 -14.36 -0.44
CA SER A 121 -4.47 -14.31 -0.45
C SER A 121 -3.94 -12.94 -0.01
N ALA A 122 -4.76 -11.90 -0.09
CA ALA A 122 -4.44 -10.55 0.34
C ALA A 122 -5.39 -10.09 1.44
N GLN A 123 -4.82 -9.48 2.48
CA GLN A 123 -5.53 -8.94 3.62
C GLN A 123 -5.04 -7.53 3.92
N LEU A 124 -5.98 -6.61 4.06
CA LEU A 124 -5.75 -5.22 4.40
C LEU A 124 -6.37 -4.97 5.77
N SER A 125 -5.68 -4.20 6.61
CA SER A 125 -6.27 -3.71 7.86
C SER A 125 -5.82 -2.30 8.16
N PHE A 126 -6.77 -1.50 8.64
CA PHE A 126 -6.57 -0.11 9.01
C PHE A 126 -7.03 0.08 10.44
N ASN A 127 -6.07 0.26 11.35
CA ASN A 127 -6.33 0.29 12.78
C ASN A 127 -6.43 1.72 13.28
N ALA A 128 -7.30 1.89 14.27
CA ALA A 128 -7.52 3.13 15.01
C ALA A 128 -7.87 4.29 14.07
N LEU A 129 -9.06 4.20 13.48
CA LEU A 129 -9.81 5.36 13.01
C LEU A 129 -9.94 6.32 14.21
N ASP A 130 -9.22 7.44 14.19
CA ASP A 130 -9.47 8.51 15.16
C ASP A 130 -10.77 9.26 14.82
N ALA A 131 -11.17 10.18 15.70
CA ALA A 131 -12.42 10.93 15.55
C ALA A 131 -12.46 11.81 14.27
N GLU A 132 -11.30 12.06 13.66
CA GLU A 132 -11.16 12.81 12.42
C GLU A 132 -11.08 11.89 11.18
N GLY A 133 -11.22 10.57 11.37
CA GLY A 133 -11.27 9.57 10.30
C GLY A 133 -9.90 9.13 9.79
N TYR A 134 -8.81 9.39 10.53
CA TYR A 134 -7.45 9.01 10.11
C TYR A 134 -7.04 7.64 10.62
N PHE A 135 -6.22 6.97 9.82
CA PHE A 135 -5.64 5.67 10.17
C PHE A 135 -4.29 5.87 10.85
N LYS A 136 -4.15 5.41 12.10
CA LYS A 136 -2.84 5.41 12.77
C LYS A 136 -1.88 4.35 12.20
N LYS A 137 -2.45 3.25 11.70
CA LYS A 137 -1.69 2.14 11.16
C LYS A 137 -2.42 1.46 10.01
N MET A 138 -1.75 1.38 8.86
CA MET A 138 -2.16 0.55 7.72
C MET A 138 -1.28 -0.70 7.64
N VAL A 139 -1.90 -1.84 7.31
CA VAL A 139 -1.21 -3.11 7.07
C VAL A 139 -1.76 -3.73 5.80
N ILE A 140 -0.85 -4.04 4.88
CA ILE A 140 -1.08 -4.77 3.64
C ILE A 140 -0.34 -6.09 3.74
N GLY A 141 -1.07 -7.20 3.80
CA GLY A 141 -0.52 -8.54 3.86
C GLY A 141 -0.85 -9.34 2.60
N TYR A 142 0.11 -10.12 2.13
CA TYR A 142 -0.06 -11.09 1.05
C TYR A 142 0.61 -12.41 1.42
N GLN A 143 -0.15 -13.49 1.30
CA GLN A 143 0.32 -14.86 1.50
C GLN A 143 0.17 -15.62 0.19
N SER A 144 1.29 -16.08 -0.36
CA SER A 144 1.27 -16.91 -1.56
C SER A 144 0.91 -18.36 -1.25
N LYS A 145 0.39 -19.05 -2.27
CA LYS A 145 0.21 -20.51 -2.24
C LYS A 145 1.54 -21.26 -2.16
N LYS A 146 2.66 -20.61 -2.51
CA LYS A 146 4.03 -21.14 -2.41
C LYS A 146 4.66 -20.89 -1.02
N ASN A 147 3.84 -20.57 -0.02
CA ASN A 147 4.26 -20.31 1.36
C ASN A 147 5.24 -19.12 1.51
N GLN A 148 5.21 -18.16 0.58
CA GLN A 148 5.93 -16.89 0.70
C GLN A 148 4.98 -15.84 1.29
N SER A 149 5.47 -15.10 2.28
CA SER A 149 4.72 -14.07 2.98
C SER A 149 5.32 -12.69 2.72
N TYR A 150 4.46 -11.74 2.45
CA TYR A 150 4.80 -10.34 2.21
C TYR A 150 3.90 -9.49 3.08
N LYS A 151 4.48 -8.51 3.77
CA LYS A 151 3.70 -7.60 4.61
C LYS A 151 4.30 -6.21 4.59
N MET A 152 3.52 -5.23 4.19
CA MET A 152 3.88 -3.82 4.29
C MET A 152 3.03 -3.16 5.37
N GLU A 153 3.68 -2.46 6.28
CA GLU A 153 3.05 -1.73 7.37
C GLU A 153 3.43 -0.26 7.25
N PHE A 154 2.46 0.62 7.46
CA PHE A 154 2.65 2.06 7.54
C PHE A 154 2.13 2.55 8.88
N VAL A 155 2.95 3.34 9.58
CA VAL A 155 2.59 3.98 10.83
C VAL A 155 2.67 5.48 10.61
N VAL A 156 1.51 6.13 10.65
CA VAL A 156 1.38 7.58 10.47
C VAL A 156 1.93 8.27 11.70
N ARG A 157 2.88 9.20 11.50
CA ARG A 157 3.45 10.02 12.58
C ARG A 157 2.93 11.45 12.57
N LYS A 158 2.78 12.05 11.39
CA LYS A 158 2.14 13.35 11.24
C LYS A 158 1.15 13.32 10.10
N CYS A 159 0.01 13.96 10.34
CA CYS A 159 -0.94 14.33 9.29
C CYS A 159 -0.82 15.84 9.09
N PHE A 160 -0.61 16.25 7.84
CA PHE A 160 -0.71 17.65 7.47
C PHE A 160 -2.12 17.86 6.91
N ASN A 161 -3.06 18.11 7.80
CA ASN A 161 -4.34 18.69 7.42
C ASN A 161 -4.20 20.21 7.48
N LYS A 162 -4.50 20.86 6.35
CA LYS A 162 -5.11 22.17 6.30
C LYS A 162 -6.43 22.02 5.56
#